data_AF-A0A954N9L7-F1
#
_entry.id   AF-A0A954N9L7-F1
#
_cell.length_a   1.000
_cell.length_b   1.000
_cell.length_c   1.000
_cell.angle_alpha   90.00
_cell.angle_beta   90.00
_cell.angle_gamma   90.00
#
_symmetry.space_group_name_H-M   'P 1'
#
loop_
_entity.id
_entity.type
_entity.pdbx_description
1 polymer ?
#
loop_
_entity_poly.entity_id
_entity_poly.type
_entity_poly.pdbx_seq_one_letter_code
_entity_poly.pdbx_strand_id
1 'polypeptide(L)'
;EDAGFEFLRRVHAPPDPRKLKALTEFVRELDIKVDNLQDRFEVQALLAAIAGRPEEHAVNFAVLRSLQQAVYSPIVEGHYALAKQSYCHFTSPIRRYPDLTVHRLIDVLLAGARPTLYGAELVALGEHCSERERRAEAAERDLTKVKLLAYMSERIGDELDAIVTGVERFGMFAQGIEIPAEGMIHISSLTDDYYHFDRTSHSLTGRRVGNAFRLGDRIRVAVAHVDVDRRELDLRVVGRAAAGEATPRSPKTSNNKKSKYSQGPTSPPKKAKGKRRPTTKNSSAAPTGKAKKKKPRKKPGGGKKSGKKGRRK
;
A
#
# COMPACT_ATOMS: atom_id res chain seq x y z
N GLU A 1 25.02 -18.98 1.04
CA GLU A 1 24.20 -17.97 1.76
C GLU A 1 24.74 -16.57 1.53
N ASP A 2 24.20 -15.53 2.17
CA ASP A 2 24.85 -14.20 2.23
C ASP A 2 26.27 -14.39 2.82
N ALA A 3 27.31 -13.99 2.09
CA ALA A 3 28.71 -14.32 2.40
C ALA A 3 29.33 -13.47 3.54
N GLY A 4 28.52 -13.08 4.54
CA GLY A 4 28.93 -12.29 5.70
C GLY A 4 29.20 -10.80 5.44
N PHE A 5 28.92 -10.29 4.24
CA PHE A 5 29.17 -8.90 3.89
C PHE A 5 28.01 -7.96 4.27
N GLU A 6 28.36 -6.82 4.87
CA GLU A 6 27.44 -5.72 5.13
C GLU A 6 27.35 -4.81 3.90
N PHE A 7 26.15 -4.33 3.58
CA PHE A 7 25.90 -3.41 2.45
C PHE A 7 24.57 -2.68 2.63
N LEU A 8 24.38 -1.56 1.94
CA LEU A 8 23.12 -0.81 2.00
C LEU A 8 21.96 -1.60 1.36
N ARG A 9 21.14 -2.20 2.21
CA ARG A 9 19.85 -2.79 1.85
C ARG A 9 18.81 -1.66 1.80
N ARG A 10 17.79 -1.85 0.94
CA ARG A 10 16.60 -0.99 0.92
C ARG A 10 15.56 -1.69 1.78
N VAL A 11 15.52 -1.35 3.05
CA VAL A 11 14.67 -1.99 4.05
C VAL A 11 13.32 -1.27 4.13
N HIS A 12 12.26 -2.02 4.43
CA HIS A 12 10.94 -1.47 4.72
C HIS A 12 10.34 -2.32 5.84
N ALA A 13 10.45 -1.81 7.06
CA ALA A 13 9.93 -2.41 8.27
C ALA A 13 8.42 -2.73 8.17
N PRO A 14 7.92 -3.69 8.96
CA PRO A 14 6.48 -3.91 9.11
C PRO A 14 5.78 -2.65 9.68
N PRO A 15 4.49 -2.44 9.38
CA PRO A 15 3.74 -1.31 9.91
C PRO A 15 3.59 -1.38 11.45
N ASP A 16 3.51 -0.23 12.12
CA ASP A 16 3.30 -0.18 13.58
C ASP A 16 1.96 -0.85 13.94
N PRO A 17 1.93 -1.83 14.87
CA PRO A 17 0.69 -2.47 15.33
C PRO A 17 -0.40 -1.49 15.81
N ARG A 18 -0.02 -0.30 16.30
CA ARG A 18 -0.94 0.79 16.65
C ARG A 18 -1.61 1.40 15.42
N LYS A 19 -0.86 1.63 14.34
CA LYS A 19 -1.40 2.08 13.05
C LYS A 19 -2.32 1.02 12.45
N LEU A 20 -1.95 -0.26 12.51
CA LEU A 20 -2.79 -1.36 12.01
C LEU A 20 -4.06 -1.56 12.85
N LYS A 21 -4.00 -1.31 14.16
CA LYS A 21 -5.19 -1.29 15.02
C LYS A 21 -6.13 -0.13 14.64
N ALA A 22 -5.61 1.09 14.47
CA ALA A 22 -6.41 2.24 14.03
C ALA A 22 -7.03 2.03 12.64
N LEU A 23 -6.29 1.40 11.72
CA LEU A 23 -6.80 0.97 10.42
C LEU A 23 -7.93 -0.07 10.55
N THR A 24 -7.80 -1.03 11.47
CA THR A 24 -8.85 -2.04 11.75
C THR A 24 -10.11 -1.38 12.32
N GLU A 25 -9.96 -0.33 13.12
CA GLU A 25 -11.08 0.43 13.69
C GLU A 25 -11.79 1.26 12.60
N PHE A 26 -11.05 2.06 11.83
CA PHE A 26 -11.55 2.83 10.68
C PHE A 26 -12.31 1.96 9.65
N VAL A 27 -11.74 0.81 9.26
CA VAL A 27 -12.37 -0.08 8.25
C VAL A 27 -13.69 -0.68 8.78
N ARG A 28 -13.80 -0.94 10.08
CA ARG A 28 -15.04 -1.44 10.70
C ARG A 28 -16.12 -0.37 10.81
N GLU A 29 -15.75 0.91 10.95
CA GLU A 29 -16.70 2.04 10.93
C GLU A 29 -17.24 2.35 9.52
N LEU A 30 -16.65 1.76 8.47
CA LEU A 30 -17.21 1.70 7.12
C LEU A 30 -18.13 0.47 6.89
N ASP A 31 -18.56 -0.20 7.97
CA ASP A 31 -19.31 -1.46 7.96
C ASP A 31 -18.59 -2.64 7.24
N ILE A 32 -17.29 -2.51 6.96
CA ILE A 32 -16.50 -3.55 6.30
C ILE A 32 -16.01 -4.55 7.36
N LYS A 33 -16.47 -5.79 7.24
CA LYS A 33 -16.07 -6.88 8.13
C LYS A 33 -14.61 -7.28 7.85
N VAL A 34 -13.73 -7.02 8.80
CA VAL A 34 -12.32 -7.44 8.81
C VAL A 34 -11.95 -8.01 10.18
N ASP A 35 -11.07 -9.02 10.18
CA ASP A 35 -10.49 -9.57 11.41
C ASP A 35 -9.34 -8.69 11.91
N ASN A 36 -8.09 -9.17 11.94
CA ASN A 36 -6.96 -8.42 12.49
C ASN A 36 -5.99 -8.00 11.38
N LEU A 37 -6.03 -6.72 10.98
CA LEU A 37 -5.16 -6.17 9.93
C LEU A 37 -3.68 -6.07 10.33
N GLN A 38 -3.29 -6.62 11.49
CA GLN A 38 -1.89 -6.96 11.78
C GLN A 38 -1.39 -8.17 10.97
N ASP A 39 -2.29 -9.03 10.46
CA ASP A 39 -1.93 -10.00 9.43
C ASP A 39 -1.94 -9.32 8.04
N ARG A 40 -0.82 -9.48 7.33
CA ARG A 40 -0.66 -9.02 5.95
C ARG A 40 -1.66 -9.66 4.97
N PHE A 41 -2.10 -10.89 5.24
CA PHE A 41 -3.04 -11.60 4.39
C PHE A 41 -4.45 -11.04 4.53
N GLU A 42 -4.84 -10.61 5.74
CA GLU A 42 -6.10 -9.88 5.97
C GLU A 42 -6.10 -8.50 5.28
N VAL A 43 -4.96 -7.79 5.27
CA VAL A 43 -4.81 -6.55 4.49
C VAL A 43 -4.97 -6.83 2.98
N GLN A 44 -4.43 -7.94 2.46
CA GLN A 44 -4.61 -8.32 1.06
C GLN A 44 -6.05 -8.75 0.74
N ALA A 45 -6.72 -9.47 1.64
CA ALA A 45 -8.11 -9.87 1.50
C ALA A 45 -9.06 -8.65 1.53
N LEU A 46 -8.82 -7.70 2.44
CA LEU A 46 -9.50 -6.41 2.48
C LEU A 46 -9.38 -5.67 1.15
N LEU A 47 -8.15 -5.47 0.65
CA LEU A 47 -7.89 -4.76 -0.62
C LEU A 47 -8.58 -5.44 -1.82
N ALA A 48 -8.67 -6.78 -1.84
CA ALA A 48 -9.40 -7.51 -2.86
C ALA A 48 -10.94 -7.39 -2.72
N ALA A 49 -11.46 -7.25 -1.49
CA ALA A 49 -12.89 -7.13 -1.21
C ALA A 49 -13.46 -5.72 -1.38
N ILE A 50 -12.61 -4.69 -1.39
CA ILE A 50 -12.98 -3.28 -1.60
C ILE A 50 -12.80 -2.80 -3.05
N ALA A 51 -12.11 -3.56 -3.90
CA ALA A 51 -11.87 -3.21 -5.30
C ALA A 51 -13.19 -2.98 -6.07
N GLY A 52 -13.34 -1.80 -6.68
CA GLY A 52 -14.54 -1.37 -7.40
C GLY A 52 -15.71 -0.91 -6.53
N ARG A 53 -15.55 -0.83 -5.20
CA ARG A 53 -16.57 -0.28 -4.28
C ARG A 53 -16.36 1.22 -4.04
N PRO A 54 -17.40 1.97 -3.59
CA PRO A 54 -17.26 3.38 -3.24
C PRO A 54 -16.16 3.68 -2.20
N GLU A 55 -15.95 2.76 -1.25
CA GLU A 55 -14.97 2.92 -0.16
C GLU A 55 -13.52 2.61 -0.59
N GLU A 56 -13.27 2.24 -1.86
CA GLU A 56 -11.95 1.82 -2.34
C GLU A 56 -10.86 2.86 -2.06
N HIS A 57 -11.09 4.12 -2.44
CA HIS A 57 -10.11 5.20 -2.26
C HIS A 57 -9.83 5.48 -0.78
N ALA A 58 -10.86 5.46 0.06
CA ALA A 58 -10.78 5.65 1.50
C ALA A 58 -9.87 4.59 2.15
N VAL A 59 -10.16 3.31 1.87
CA VAL A 59 -9.43 2.17 2.43
C VAL A 59 -8.00 2.10 1.88
N ASN A 60 -7.80 2.27 0.57
CA ASN A 60 -6.47 2.29 -0.04
C ASN A 60 -5.56 3.36 0.58
N PHE A 61 -6.08 4.58 0.76
CA PHE A 61 -5.34 5.69 1.35
C PHE A 61 -5.02 5.47 2.84
N ALA A 62 -5.98 4.93 3.61
CA ALA A 62 -5.76 4.55 5.01
C ALA A 62 -4.71 3.42 5.15
N VAL A 63 -4.77 2.39 4.29
CA VAL A 63 -3.76 1.31 4.23
C VAL A 63 -2.37 1.90 3.94
N LEU A 64 -2.23 2.79 2.96
CA LEU A 64 -0.95 3.41 2.62
C LEU A 64 -0.38 4.23 3.79
N ARG A 65 -1.21 5.02 4.49
CA ARG A 65 -0.79 5.79 5.69
C ARG A 65 -0.40 4.90 6.88
N SER A 66 -0.92 3.67 6.94
CA SER A 66 -0.55 2.69 7.96
C SER A 66 0.91 2.21 7.82
N LEU A 67 1.48 2.20 6.61
CA LEU A 67 2.81 1.68 6.33
C LEU A 67 3.94 2.52 6.95
N GLN A 68 5.17 1.99 6.87
CA GLN A 68 6.40 2.73 7.17
C GLN A 68 7.02 3.28 5.88
N GLN A 69 7.90 4.27 6.00
CA GLN A 69 8.77 4.67 4.90
C GLN A 69 9.93 3.66 4.75
N ALA A 70 10.30 3.35 3.51
CA ALA A 70 11.49 2.56 3.23
C ALA A 70 12.76 3.42 3.41
N VAL A 71 13.85 2.83 3.87
CA VAL A 71 15.13 3.52 4.14
C VAL A 71 16.33 2.70 3.67
N TYR A 72 17.51 3.33 3.57
CA TYR A 72 18.77 2.63 3.35
C TYR A 72 19.40 2.26 4.69
N SER A 73 19.75 0.99 4.88
CA SER A 73 20.32 0.48 6.13
C SER A 73 21.21 -0.74 5.87
N PRO A 74 22.30 -0.94 6.64
CA PRO A 74 23.04 -2.21 6.61
C PRO A 74 22.32 -3.36 7.31
N ILE A 75 21.32 -3.07 8.15
CA ILE A 75 20.60 -4.07 8.95
C ILE A 75 19.87 -5.05 8.01
N VAL A 76 19.96 -6.34 8.32
CA VAL A 76 19.28 -7.41 7.58
C VAL A 76 17.79 -7.45 7.95
N GLU A 77 17.06 -6.44 7.50
CA GLU A 77 15.60 -6.37 7.55
C GLU A 77 15.00 -6.56 6.14
N GLY A 78 13.80 -7.13 6.07
CA GLY A 78 13.08 -7.32 4.80
C GLY A 78 12.49 -6.04 4.22
N HIS A 79 11.86 -6.18 3.06
CA HIS A 79 11.04 -5.13 2.45
C HIS A 79 9.58 -5.56 2.45
N TYR A 80 8.83 -5.20 3.51
CA TYR A 80 7.45 -5.63 3.78
C TYR A 80 6.54 -5.48 2.55
N ALA A 81 6.46 -4.28 1.97
CA ALA A 81 5.60 -3.98 0.83
C ALA A 81 5.95 -4.74 -0.48
N LEU A 82 7.19 -5.22 -0.64
CA LEU A 82 7.62 -6.02 -1.81
C LEU A 82 7.62 -7.53 -1.53
N ALA A 83 7.23 -7.94 -0.32
CA ALA A 83 7.29 -9.33 0.14
C ALA A 83 8.67 -9.99 0.00
N LYS A 84 9.77 -9.24 0.14
CA LYS A 84 11.15 -9.76 0.02
C LYS A 84 11.86 -9.83 1.37
N GLN A 85 12.61 -10.90 1.60
CA GLN A 85 13.48 -11.07 2.77
C GLN A 85 14.79 -10.27 2.66
N SER A 86 15.29 -10.07 1.44
CA SER A 86 16.45 -9.24 1.14
C SER A 86 16.15 -8.41 -0.12
N TYR A 87 16.45 -7.12 -0.08
CA TYR A 87 16.29 -6.21 -1.21
C TYR A 87 17.28 -5.05 -1.09
N CYS A 88 17.80 -4.58 -2.22
CA CYS A 88 18.65 -3.40 -2.32
C CYS A 88 18.40 -2.69 -3.66
N HIS A 89 18.82 -1.43 -3.74
CA HIS A 89 18.86 -0.71 -5.01
C HIS A 89 20.23 -0.93 -5.68
N PHE A 90 20.22 -1.31 -6.95
CA PHE A 90 21.41 -1.61 -7.77
C PHE A 90 21.32 -1.04 -9.20
N THR A 91 20.11 -0.83 -9.73
CA THR A 91 19.85 -0.56 -11.14
C THR A 91 19.98 0.92 -11.57
N SER A 92 20.51 1.82 -10.74
CA SER A 92 20.59 3.26 -11.04
C SER A 92 21.75 4.02 -10.36
N PRO A 93 23.01 3.56 -10.43
CA PRO A 93 24.17 4.21 -9.76
C PRO A 93 24.41 5.67 -10.17
N ILE A 94 24.01 6.06 -11.39
CA ILE A 94 24.15 7.44 -11.90
C ILE A 94 23.31 8.46 -11.08
N ARG A 95 22.19 8.02 -10.50
CA ARG A 95 21.20 8.89 -9.83
C ARG A 95 20.86 8.48 -8.39
N ARG A 96 21.51 7.45 -7.85
CA ARG A 96 21.35 6.98 -6.46
C ARG A 96 22.69 6.51 -5.92
N TYR A 97 23.20 7.18 -4.89
CA TYR A 97 24.48 6.81 -4.27
C TYR A 97 24.49 5.40 -3.65
N PRO A 98 23.41 4.88 -3.03
CA PRO A 98 23.37 3.51 -2.52
C PRO A 98 23.67 2.46 -3.60
N ASP A 99 23.08 2.58 -4.80
CA ASP A 99 23.38 1.69 -5.93
C ASP A 99 24.89 1.70 -6.26
N LEU A 100 25.53 2.88 -6.27
CA LEU A 100 26.98 3.00 -6.50
C LEU A 100 27.81 2.31 -5.42
N THR A 101 27.35 2.27 -4.16
CA THR A 101 28.02 1.48 -3.10
C THR A 101 27.92 -0.03 -3.35
N VAL A 102 26.78 -0.50 -3.87
CA VAL A 102 26.57 -1.92 -4.21
C VAL A 102 27.37 -2.32 -5.45
N HIS A 103 27.52 -1.43 -6.44
CA HIS A 103 28.44 -1.66 -7.59
C HIS A 103 29.88 -1.83 -7.13
N ARG A 104 30.42 -0.85 -6.37
CA ARG A 104 31.79 -0.91 -5.82
C ARG A 104 32.04 -2.16 -4.96
N LEU A 105 31.05 -2.57 -4.18
CA LEU A 105 31.10 -3.82 -3.41
C LEU A 105 31.24 -5.03 -4.34
N ILE A 106 30.43 -5.12 -5.39
CA ILE A 106 30.49 -6.23 -6.36
C ILE A 106 31.85 -6.23 -7.07
N ASP A 107 32.39 -5.08 -7.48
CA ASP A 107 33.73 -4.98 -8.09
C ASP A 107 34.84 -5.53 -7.17
N VAL A 108 34.81 -5.14 -5.88
CA VAL A 108 35.75 -5.62 -4.86
C VAL A 108 35.64 -7.13 -4.65
N LEU A 109 34.43 -7.68 -4.62
CA LEU A 109 34.19 -9.12 -4.46
C LEU A 109 34.61 -9.92 -5.71
N LEU A 110 34.39 -9.38 -6.91
CA LEU A 110 34.85 -9.98 -8.17
C LEU A 110 36.38 -9.98 -8.29
N ALA A 111 37.06 -8.99 -7.70
CA ALA A 111 38.51 -8.96 -7.54
C ALA A 111 39.04 -9.91 -6.45
N GLY A 112 38.18 -10.64 -5.73
CA GLY A 112 38.55 -11.53 -4.63
C GLY A 112 39.01 -10.80 -3.36
N ALA A 113 38.86 -9.47 -3.31
CA ALA A 113 39.23 -8.64 -2.18
C ALA A 113 38.09 -8.55 -1.15
N ARG A 114 38.39 -7.98 0.03
CA ARG A 114 37.36 -7.66 1.03
C ARG A 114 37.01 -6.17 0.96
N PRO A 115 35.72 -5.81 1.19
CA PRO A 115 35.30 -4.42 1.39
C PRO A 115 36.07 -3.73 2.54
N THR A 116 35.94 -2.41 2.59
CA THR A 116 36.48 -1.54 3.66
C THR A 116 35.40 -0.84 4.49
N LEU A 117 34.25 -0.52 3.87
CA LEU A 117 33.09 0.08 4.54
C LEU A 117 32.35 -0.96 5.39
N TYR A 118 32.31 -0.74 6.71
CA TYR A 118 31.63 -1.61 7.67
C TYR A 118 31.01 -0.81 8.83
N GLY A 119 30.05 -1.41 9.53
CA GLY A 119 29.52 -0.95 10.81
C GLY A 119 29.03 0.50 10.80
N ALA A 120 29.60 1.32 11.69
CA ALA A 120 29.15 2.69 11.93
C ALA A 120 29.20 3.60 10.70
N GLU A 121 30.22 3.47 9.84
CA GLU A 121 30.31 4.25 8.60
C GLU A 121 29.17 3.95 7.64
N LEU A 122 28.80 2.66 7.55
CA LEU A 122 27.75 2.18 6.66
C LEU A 122 26.35 2.50 7.20
N VAL A 123 26.16 2.54 8.53
CA VAL A 123 24.96 3.08 9.17
C VAL A 123 24.80 4.57 8.85
N ALA A 124 25.83 5.38 9.12
CA ALA A 124 25.80 6.82 8.87
C ALA A 124 25.57 7.15 7.38
N LEU A 125 26.14 6.36 6.46
CA LEU A 125 25.89 6.49 5.02
C LEU A 125 24.45 6.14 4.63
N GLY A 126 23.85 5.12 5.26
CA GLY A 126 22.44 4.77 5.08
C GLY A 126 21.49 5.86 5.57
N GLU A 127 21.77 6.42 6.74
CA GLU A 127 21.04 7.58 7.28
C GLU A 127 21.14 8.80 6.37
N HIS A 128 22.37 9.15 5.92
CA HIS A 128 22.61 10.27 5.00
C HIS A 128 21.89 10.09 3.66
N CYS A 129 21.99 8.91 3.03
CA CYS A 129 21.28 8.65 1.77
C CYS A 129 19.75 8.75 1.96
N SER A 130 19.22 8.34 3.11
CA SER A 130 17.79 8.42 3.42
C SER A 130 17.33 9.85 3.77
N GLU A 131 18.19 10.67 4.40
CA GLU A 131 17.99 12.12 4.60
C GLU A 131 17.90 12.84 3.25
N ARG A 132 18.85 12.56 2.36
CA ARG A 132 18.94 13.20 1.03
C ARG A 132 17.80 12.79 0.11
N GLU A 133 17.35 11.54 0.16
CA GLU A 133 16.15 11.07 -0.54
C GLU A 133 14.91 11.84 -0.08
N ARG A 134 14.62 11.87 1.23
CA ARG A 134 13.47 12.63 1.78
C ARG A 134 13.54 14.12 1.46
N ARG A 135 14.74 14.73 1.49
CA ARG A 135 14.96 16.14 1.13
C ARG A 135 14.70 16.41 -0.34
N ALA A 136 15.11 15.52 -1.24
CA ALA A 136 14.85 15.65 -2.67
C ALA A 136 13.34 15.55 -2.97
N GLU A 137 12.66 14.53 -2.43
CA GLU A 137 11.21 14.39 -2.58
C GLU A 137 10.43 15.58 -1.99
N ALA A 138 10.90 16.17 -0.87
CA ALA A 138 10.27 17.35 -0.28
C ALA A 138 10.36 18.57 -1.21
N ALA A 139 11.53 18.81 -1.81
CA ALA A 139 11.72 19.89 -2.79
C ALA A 139 10.90 19.67 -4.08
N GLU A 140 10.76 18.41 -4.52
CA GLU A 140 9.94 18.04 -5.68
C GLU A 140 8.44 18.25 -5.41
N ARG A 141 7.95 17.86 -4.22
CA ARG A 141 6.57 18.16 -3.78
C ARG A 141 6.30 19.66 -3.68
N ASP A 142 7.24 20.42 -3.11
CA ASP A 142 7.15 21.88 -3.00
C ASP A 142 7.06 22.56 -4.37
N LEU A 143 7.95 22.20 -5.31
CA LEU A 143 7.94 22.71 -6.67
C LEU A 143 6.64 22.34 -7.40
N THR A 144 6.20 21.09 -7.25
CA THR A 144 4.94 20.60 -7.84
C THR A 144 3.75 21.39 -7.29
N LYS A 145 3.68 21.62 -5.97
CA LYS A 145 2.63 22.43 -5.35
C LYS A 145 2.63 23.86 -5.91
N VAL A 146 3.77 24.55 -5.93
CA VAL A 146 3.86 25.92 -6.45
C VAL A 146 3.46 26.00 -7.93
N LYS A 147 3.81 25.00 -8.75
CA LYS A 147 3.39 24.94 -10.16
C LYS A 147 1.91 24.66 -10.34
N LEU A 148 1.31 23.79 -9.52
CA LEU A 148 -0.14 23.55 -9.52
C LEU A 148 -0.91 24.81 -9.07
N LEU A 149 -0.43 25.52 -8.05
CA LEU A 149 -1.05 26.77 -7.57
C LEU A 149 -0.98 27.88 -8.63
N ALA A 150 0.16 28.09 -9.28
CA ALA A 150 0.28 29.06 -10.37
C ALA A 150 -0.66 28.73 -11.56
N TYR A 151 -0.90 27.45 -11.83
CA TYR A 151 -1.87 27.01 -12.84
C TYR A 151 -3.35 27.16 -12.38
N MET A 152 -3.61 27.12 -11.08
CA MET A 152 -4.93 27.36 -10.48
C MET A 152 -5.26 28.85 -10.31
N SER A 153 -4.27 29.74 -10.16
CA SER A 153 -4.54 31.18 -10.00
C SER A 153 -5.16 31.83 -11.23
N GLU A 154 -4.96 31.25 -12.42
CA GLU A 154 -5.62 31.66 -13.67
C GLU A 154 -7.05 31.10 -13.81
N ARG A 155 -7.53 30.34 -12.80
CA ARG A 155 -8.72 29.46 -12.87
C ARG A 155 -9.67 29.62 -11.69
N ILE A 156 -9.67 30.78 -11.05
CA ILE A 156 -10.59 31.06 -9.93
C ILE A 156 -12.03 31.01 -10.44
N GLY A 157 -12.84 30.14 -9.85
CA GLY A 157 -14.20 29.82 -10.29
C GLY A 157 -14.35 28.50 -11.05
N ASP A 158 -13.28 27.93 -11.64
CA ASP A 158 -13.35 26.64 -12.35
C ASP A 158 -13.81 25.52 -11.40
N GLU A 159 -14.71 24.66 -11.89
CA GLU A 159 -15.17 23.45 -11.19
C GLU A 159 -14.35 22.22 -11.58
N LEU A 160 -13.98 21.41 -10.59
CA LEU A 160 -13.27 20.15 -10.75
C LEU A 160 -13.84 19.06 -9.85
N ASP A 161 -13.77 17.81 -10.32
CA ASP A 161 -14.04 16.64 -9.47
C ASP A 161 -12.77 16.31 -8.66
N ALA A 162 -12.95 16.13 -7.35
CA ALA A 162 -11.89 15.94 -6.37
C ALA A 162 -12.18 14.77 -5.42
N ILE A 163 -11.12 14.24 -4.80
CA ILE A 163 -11.18 13.22 -3.74
C ILE A 163 -10.76 13.87 -2.42
N VAL A 164 -11.51 13.62 -1.34
CA VAL A 164 -11.16 14.08 0.01
C VAL A 164 -9.91 13.34 0.51
N THR A 165 -8.79 14.06 0.64
CA THR A 165 -7.47 13.53 1.06
C THR A 165 -7.23 13.64 2.58
N GLY A 166 -8.00 14.46 3.28
CA GLY A 166 -7.90 14.63 4.72
C GLY A 166 -9.13 15.31 5.31
N VAL A 167 -9.43 15.01 6.58
CA VAL A 167 -10.56 15.61 7.30
C VAL A 167 -10.11 15.97 8.71
N GLU A 168 -10.41 17.20 9.13
CA GLU A 168 -9.99 17.78 10.41
C GLU A 168 -11.11 18.65 11.04
N ARG A 169 -10.90 19.15 12.26
CA ARG A 169 -11.90 19.95 12.98
C ARG A 169 -12.26 21.30 12.34
N PHE A 170 -11.40 21.83 11.47
CA PHE A 170 -11.59 23.13 10.81
C PHE A 170 -12.08 23.01 9.36
N GLY A 171 -12.20 21.80 8.81
CA GLY A 171 -12.49 21.61 7.39
C GLY A 171 -11.92 20.30 6.86
N MET A 172 -11.83 20.20 5.54
CA MET A 172 -11.28 19.03 4.84
C MET A 172 -10.35 19.45 3.72
N PHE A 173 -9.41 18.57 3.37
CA PHE A 173 -8.53 18.71 2.22
C PHE A 173 -9.06 17.84 1.08
N ALA A 174 -9.00 18.36 -0.14
CA ALA A 174 -9.43 17.66 -1.34
C ALA A 174 -8.43 17.88 -2.47
N GLN A 175 -8.15 16.82 -3.22
CA GLN A 175 -7.25 16.83 -4.37
C GLN A 175 -8.02 16.54 -5.67
N GLY A 176 -7.83 17.38 -6.68
CA GLY A 176 -8.45 17.19 -8.00
C GLY A 176 -8.02 15.89 -8.68
N ILE A 177 -8.93 15.26 -9.42
CA ILE A 177 -8.70 13.95 -10.06
C ILE A 177 -7.87 14.10 -11.35
N GLU A 178 -8.23 15.05 -12.21
CA GLU A 178 -7.51 15.30 -13.48
C GLU A 178 -6.28 16.18 -13.28
N ILE A 179 -6.41 17.20 -12.42
CA ILE A 179 -5.33 18.12 -12.03
C ILE A 179 -5.10 17.92 -10.53
N PRO A 180 -3.97 17.34 -10.09
CA PRO A 180 -3.75 16.89 -8.70
C PRO A 180 -3.41 18.04 -7.74
N ALA A 181 -3.99 19.22 -7.93
CA ALA A 181 -3.95 20.33 -6.98
C ALA A 181 -4.72 19.95 -5.72
N GLU A 182 -4.07 20.04 -4.55
CA GLU A 182 -4.68 19.82 -3.24
C GLU A 182 -4.99 21.17 -2.58
N GLY A 183 -6.26 21.34 -2.20
CA GLY A 183 -6.77 22.56 -1.56
C GLY A 183 -7.59 22.26 -0.30
N MET A 184 -7.92 23.32 0.43
CA MET A 184 -8.59 23.26 1.73
C MET A 184 -10.01 23.81 1.61
N ILE A 185 -10.97 23.09 2.20
CA ILE A 185 -12.39 23.43 2.25
C ILE A 185 -12.71 23.75 3.70
N HIS A 186 -12.79 25.04 4.04
CA HIS A 186 -13.04 25.45 5.42
C HIS A 186 -14.46 25.06 5.83
N ILE A 187 -14.64 24.65 7.09
CA ILE A 187 -15.94 24.21 7.62
C ILE A 187 -17.01 25.32 7.53
N SER A 188 -16.63 26.60 7.56
CA SER A 188 -17.57 27.73 7.37
C SER A 188 -18.05 27.93 5.92
N SER A 189 -17.44 27.26 4.93
CA SER A 189 -17.93 27.23 3.54
C SER A 189 -19.06 26.21 3.34
N LEU A 190 -19.24 25.28 4.29
CA LEU A 190 -20.27 24.25 4.27
C LEU A 190 -21.57 24.82 4.86
N THR A 191 -22.19 25.76 4.14
CA THR A 191 -23.33 26.56 4.62
C THR A 191 -24.66 25.80 4.65
N ASP A 192 -24.68 24.52 4.27
CA ASP A 192 -25.90 23.71 4.17
C ASP A 192 -26.27 22.96 5.46
N ASP A 193 -25.34 22.83 6.43
CA ASP A 193 -25.57 22.09 7.68
C ASP A 193 -24.59 22.48 8.80
N TYR A 194 -24.85 22.01 10.03
CA TYR A 194 -23.93 22.09 11.17
C TYR A 194 -23.09 20.83 11.27
N TYR A 195 -21.89 20.88 10.73
CA TYR A 195 -20.95 19.75 10.69
C TYR A 195 -20.23 19.54 12.02
N HIS A 196 -20.18 18.27 12.46
CA HIS A 196 -19.39 17.79 13.58
C HIS A 196 -18.28 16.85 13.09
N PHE A 197 -17.05 17.07 13.54
CA PHE A 197 -15.91 16.22 13.20
C PHE A 197 -15.86 14.97 14.08
N ASP A 198 -15.92 13.80 13.47
CA ASP A 198 -15.52 12.54 14.11
C ASP A 198 -14.06 12.20 13.75
N ARG A 199 -13.28 11.98 14.80
CA ARG A 199 -11.87 11.66 14.73
C ARG A 199 -11.61 10.20 14.33
N THR A 200 -12.56 9.31 14.56
CA THR A 200 -12.38 7.86 14.38
C THR A 200 -12.64 7.47 12.93
N SER A 201 -13.83 7.84 12.41
CA SER A 201 -14.19 7.61 11.01
C SER A 201 -13.55 8.60 10.03
N HIS A 202 -12.73 9.54 10.51
CA HIS A 202 -12.15 10.65 9.74
C HIS A 202 -13.21 11.35 8.85
N SER A 203 -14.26 11.86 9.50
CA SER A 203 -15.42 12.41 8.80
C SER A 203 -15.95 13.71 9.40
N LEU A 204 -16.55 14.55 8.57
CA LEU A 204 -17.37 15.69 8.95
C LEU A 204 -18.83 15.30 8.70
N THR A 205 -19.61 15.12 9.76
CA THR A 205 -21.02 14.69 9.69
C THR A 205 -21.94 15.80 10.16
N GLY A 206 -22.82 16.24 9.26
CA GLY A 206 -23.90 17.20 9.50
C GLY A 206 -25.09 16.60 10.26
N ARG A 207 -26.09 17.42 10.55
CA ARG A 207 -27.31 17.00 11.27
C ARG A 207 -28.38 16.43 10.33
N ARG A 208 -28.32 16.76 9.05
CA ARG A 208 -29.22 16.25 8.01
C ARG A 208 -28.76 14.87 7.57
N VAL A 209 -29.69 13.92 7.47
CA VAL A 209 -29.38 12.55 7.03
C VAL A 209 -28.79 12.59 5.62
N GLY A 210 -27.61 11.99 5.44
CA GLY A 210 -26.84 11.98 4.19
C GLY A 210 -25.70 13.01 4.13
N ASN A 211 -25.72 14.07 4.94
CA ASN A 211 -24.70 15.12 4.94
C ASN A 211 -23.41 14.72 5.70
N ALA A 212 -22.76 13.64 5.29
CA ALA A 212 -21.40 13.29 5.74
C ALA A 212 -20.38 13.52 4.60
N PHE A 213 -19.19 14.01 4.95
CA PHE A 213 -18.00 13.99 4.11
C PHE A 213 -16.93 13.15 4.79
N ARG A 214 -16.42 12.13 4.10
CA ARG A 214 -15.46 11.14 4.61
C ARG A 214 -14.16 11.20 3.81
N LEU A 215 -13.08 10.77 4.46
CA LEU A 215 -11.83 10.45 3.78
C LEU A 215 -12.08 9.54 2.57
N GLY A 216 -11.61 9.92 1.38
CA GLY A 216 -11.79 9.16 0.13
C GLY A 216 -13.09 9.44 -0.65
N ASP A 217 -14.03 10.24 -0.12
CA ASP A 217 -15.24 10.62 -0.85
C ASP A 217 -14.90 11.42 -2.12
N ARG A 218 -15.70 11.23 -3.19
CA ARG A 218 -15.65 12.06 -4.40
C ARG A 218 -16.63 13.23 -4.28
N ILE A 219 -16.12 14.43 -4.43
CA ILE A 219 -16.87 15.70 -4.33
C ILE A 219 -16.55 16.59 -5.52
N ARG A 220 -17.49 17.47 -5.87
CA ARG A 220 -17.31 18.47 -6.93
C ARG A 220 -17.10 19.83 -6.28
N VAL A 221 -15.95 20.42 -6.55
CA VAL A 221 -15.46 21.62 -5.88
C VAL A 221 -15.13 22.71 -6.90
N ALA A 222 -15.16 23.96 -6.48
CA ALA A 222 -14.67 25.08 -7.28
C ALA A 222 -13.50 25.76 -6.59
N VAL A 223 -12.57 26.26 -7.40
CA VAL A 223 -11.48 27.14 -6.94
C VAL A 223 -12.10 28.43 -6.38
N ALA A 224 -11.95 28.68 -5.08
CA ALA A 224 -12.51 29.85 -4.41
C ALA A 224 -11.46 30.97 -4.27
N HIS A 225 -10.24 30.62 -3.90
CA HIS A 225 -9.10 31.55 -3.80
C HIS A 225 -7.77 30.78 -3.97
N VAL A 226 -6.72 31.47 -4.41
CA VAL A 226 -5.38 30.93 -4.60
C VAL A 226 -4.36 31.97 -4.15
N ASP A 227 -3.48 31.59 -3.21
CA ASP A 227 -2.33 32.38 -2.79
C ASP A 227 -1.06 31.56 -3.06
N VAL A 228 -0.31 31.95 -4.07
CA VAL A 228 0.89 31.22 -4.52
C VAL A 228 2.06 31.40 -3.53
N ASP A 229 2.14 32.55 -2.85
CA ASP A 229 3.23 32.90 -1.93
C ASP A 229 3.08 32.20 -0.57
N ARG A 230 1.86 32.21 -0.01
CA ARG A 230 1.49 31.40 1.18
C ARG A 230 1.37 29.91 0.86
N ARG A 231 1.27 29.57 -0.43
CA ARG A 231 1.04 28.23 -0.96
C ARG A 231 -0.32 27.65 -0.54
N GLU A 232 -1.37 28.46 -0.60
CA GLU A 232 -2.73 28.12 -0.19
C GLU A 232 -3.67 28.06 -1.41
N LEU A 233 -4.62 27.12 -1.38
CA LEU A 233 -5.69 26.95 -2.36
C LEU A 233 -6.96 26.70 -1.56
N ASP A 234 -7.87 27.66 -1.57
CA ASP A 234 -9.18 27.50 -0.96
C ASP A 234 -10.16 26.94 -1.99
N LEU A 235 -10.88 25.91 -1.58
CA LEU A 235 -11.90 25.23 -2.37
C LEU A 235 -13.24 25.38 -1.69
N ARG A 236 -14.31 25.52 -2.48
CA ARG A 236 -15.70 25.44 -1.99
C ARG A 236 -16.38 24.21 -2.57
N VAL A 237 -17.19 23.51 -1.78
CA VAL A 237 -18.07 22.45 -2.32
C VAL A 237 -19.13 23.11 -3.20
N VAL A 238 -19.33 22.57 -4.41
CA VAL A 238 -20.45 22.94 -5.29
C VAL A 238 -21.48 21.82 -5.33
N GLY A 239 -21.04 20.57 -5.23
CA GLY A 239 -21.92 19.42 -5.10
C GLY A 239 -21.17 18.16 -4.68
N ARG A 240 -21.92 17.07 -4.54
CA ARG A 240 -21.37 15.72 -4.41
C ARG A 240 -21.25 15.15 -5.81
N ALA A 241 -20.09 14.59 -6.16
CA ALA A 241 -20.00 13.79 -7.38
C ALA A 241 -20.92 12.57 -7.21
N ALA A 242 -21.66 12.19 -8.25
CA ALA A 242 -22.59 11.07 -8.15
C ALA A 242 -21.84 9.79 -7.77
N ALA A 243 -22.37 9.04 -6.79
CA ALA A 243 -21.73 7.86 -6.24
C ALA A 243 -21.80 6.67 -7.22
N GLY A 244 -20.93 6.71 -8.23
CA GLY A 244 -20.75 5.64 -9.20
C GLY A 244 -21.81 5.59 -10.29
N GLU A 245 -21.80 6.56 -11.22
CA GLU A 245 -22.02 6.15 -12.62
C GLU A 245 -20.88 5.20 -13.00
N ALA A 246 -21.16 3.89 -12.93
CA ALA A 246 -20.25 2.89 -13.44
C ALA A 246 -20.05 3.13 -14.94
N THR A 247 -18.79 3.39 -15.34
CA THR A 247 -18.40 3.70 -16.73
C THR A 247 -19.21 2.86 -17.74
N PRO A 248 -19.92 3.46 -18.70
CA PRO A 248 -20.77 2.72 -19.62
C PRO A 248 -19.99 1.62 -20.34
N ARG A 249 -20.20 0.37 -19.93
CA ARG A 249 -19.57 -0.79 -20.58
C ARG A 249 -20.01 -0.80 -22.03
N SER A 250 -19.07 -0.57 -22.95
CA SER A 250 -19.29 -0.58 -24.39
C SER A 250 -20.15 -1.79 -24.78
N PRO A 251 -21.26 -1.62 -25.53
CA PRO A 251 -22.18 -2.72 -25.78
C PRO A 251 -21.46 -3.92 -26.40
N LYS A 252 -21.47 -5.06 -25.72
CA LYS A 252 -20.94 -6.31 -26.29
C LYS A 252 -21.85 -6.74 -27.44
N THR A 253 -21.45 -6.43 -28.66
CA THR A 253 -22.18 -6.78 -29.88
C THR A 253 -22.26 -8.30 -30.03
N SER A 254 -23.38 -8.87 -29.57
CA SER A 254 -23.65 -10.31 -29.59
C SER A 254 -23.98 -10.80 -31.00
N ASN A 255 -22.98 -10.90 -31.87
CA ASN A 255 -23.18 -11.27 -33.27
C ASN A 255 -23.02 -12.79 -33.49
N ASN A 256 -24.08 -13.53 -33.18
CA ASN A 256 -24.18 -14.97 -33.44
C ASN A 256 -25.00 -15.24 -34.71
N LYS A 257 -24.34 -15.43 -35.86
CA LYS A 257 -24.95 -15.95 -37.10
C LYS A 257 -24.02 -16.93 -37.81
N LYS A 258 -24.59 -18.01 -38.34
CA LYS A 258 -23.87 -19.13 -38.98
C LYS A 258 -23.95 -19.08 -40.51
N SER A 259 -22.82 -19.40 -41.16
CA SER A 259 -22.74 -19.99 -42.53
C SER A 259 -23.21 -19.09 -43.71
N LYS A 260 -22.91 -19.37 -44.99
CA LYS A 260 -22.62 -20.64 -45.71
C LYS A 260 -21.79 -20.37 -47.00
N TYR A 261 -20.92 -21.34 -47.39
CA TYR A 261 -20.29 -21.54 -48.74
C TYR A 261 -19.38 -20.39 -49.27
N SER A 262 -18.32 -20.59 -50.06
CA SER A 262 -17.57 -21.79 -50.56
C SER A 262 -16.09 -21.38 -50.83
N GLN A 263 -15.13 -22.14 -51.39
CA GLN A 263 -15.06 -23.47 -52.05
C GLN A 263 -13.63 -24.06 -51.84
N GLY A 264 -13.18 -25.04 -52.64
CA GLY A 264 -11.77 -25.53 -52.73
C GLY A 264 -11.21 -25.41 -54.17
N PRO A 265 -10.22 -26.23 -54.61
CA PRO A 265 -9.51 -27.35 -53.92
C PRO A 265 -7.96 -27.17 -53.92
N THR A 266 -7.14 -27.95 -53.18
CA THR A 266 -6.69 -29.31 -53.54
C THR A 266 -5.79 -29.95 -52.46
N SER A 267 -5.57 -31.26 -52.55
CA SER A 267 -4.57 -32.08 -51.81
C SER A 267 -4.19 -33.28 -52.73
N PRO A 268 -3.16 -34.13 -52.47
CA PRO A 268 -3.24 -35.16 -51.42
C PRO A 268 -1.81 -35.58 -50.85
N PRO A 269 -1.49 -36.84 -50.43
CA PRO A 269 -1.39 -37.13 -48.98
C PRO A 269 -0.17 -37.99 -48.55
N LYS A 270 -0.11 -38.39 -47.26
CA LYS A 270 0.44 -39.72 -46.86
C LYS A 270 0.09 -40.14 -45.41
N LYS A 271 -0.51 -41.34 -45.30
CA LYS A 271 -0.36 -42.48 -44.35
C LYS A 271 0.01 -42.24 -42.85
N ALA A 272 -0.29 -43.14 -41.89
CA ALA A 272 -1.41 -44.07 -41.57
C ALA A 272 -0.98 -45.02 -40.42
N LYS A 273 -1.97 -45.53 -39.62
CA LYS A 273 -1.80 -46.49 -38.49
C LYS A 273 -1.13 -45.90 -37.23
N GLY A 274 -1.35 -46.42 -36.01
CA GLY A 274 -2.22 -47.53 -35.60
C GLY A 274 -2.37 -47.70 -34.07
N LYS A 275 -3.23 -48.65 -33.65
CA LYS A 275 -3.54 -48.95 -32.24
C LYS A 275 -2.31 -49.48 -31.46
N ARG A 276 -2.13 -49.08 -30.19
CA ARG A 276 -2.25 -50.00 -29.02
C ARG A 276 -2.07 -49.32 -27.65
N ARG A 277 -2.73 -49.90 -26.66
CA ARG A 277 -2.49 -49.77 -25.21
C ARG A 277 -1.53 -50.90 -24.79
N PRO A 278 -0.68 -50.70 -23.77
CA PRO A 278 -0.37 -51.81 -22.87
C PRO A 278 -0.67 -51.47 -21.41
N THR A 279 -0.90 -52.52 -20.64
CA THR A 279 -0.93 -52.52 -19.17
C THR A 279 0.15 -53.45 -18.67
N THR A 280 0.92 -53.06 -17.66
CA THR A 280 1.77 -53.97 -16.89
C THR A 280 1.59 -53.74 -15.40
N LYS A 281 1.41 -54.84 -14.65
CA LYS A 281 1.59 -54.90 -13.20
C LYS A 281 2.95 -55.54 -12.91
N ASN A 282 3.59 -55.14 -11.81
CA ASN A 282 4.09 -56.02 -10.73
C ASN A 282 4.86 -55.11 -9.75
N SER A 283 4.41 -54.99 -8.50
CA SER A 283 4.81 -55.80 -7.32
C SER A 283 6.29 -55.53 -6.91
N SER A 284 6.62 -55.38 -5.63
CA SER A 284 6.10 -56.10 -4.46
C SER A 284 6.25 -55.33 -3.11
N ALA A 285 5.85 -56.00 -2.02
CA ALA A 285 6.30 -55.81 -0.62
C ALA A 285 6.08 -54.46 0.10
N ALA A 286 4.94 -54.36 0.78
CA ALA A 286 4.87 -53.86 2.17
C ALA A 286 5.31 -55.01 3.14
N PRO A 287 5.37 -54.89 4.49
CA PRO A 287 4.87 -53.84 5.41
C PRO A 287 5.96 -53.37 6.41
N THR A 288 5.77 -52.61 7.50
CA THR A 288 4.65 -52.38 8.44
C THR A 288 4.72 -50.98 9.07
N GLY A 289 3.75 -50.61 9.90
CA GLY A 289 3.88 -49.45 10.79
C GLY A 289 2.94 -49.51 11.99
N LYS A 290 3.34 -48.86 13.10
CA LYS A 290 2.51 -48.31 14.20
C LYS A 290 3.39 -47.81 15.35
N ALA A 291 3.18 -46.57 15.80
CA ALA A 291 3.62 -46.09 17.10
C ALA A 291 2.54 -45.21 17.75
N LYS A 292 1.85 -45.74 18.76
CA LYS A 292 0.97 -44.96 19.65
C LYS A 292 1.82 -44.41 20.81
N LYS A 293 1.50 -43.22 21.34
CA LYS A 293 1.78 -42.88 22.75
C LYS A 293 0.64 -42.04 23.35
N LYS A 294 0.35 -42.28 24.64
CA LYS A 294 -0.75 -41.65 25.41
C LYS A 294 -0.20 -40.60 26.39
N LYS A 295 -1.06 -39.69 26.86
CA LYS A 295 -0.88 -38.92 28.11
C LYS A 295 -1.05 -39.84 29.34
N PRO A 296 -0.49 -39.46 30.50
CA PRO A 296 -1.31 -39.41 31.73
C PRO A 296 -1.21 -38.06 32.51
N ARG A 297 -1.59 -38.02 33.80
CA ARG A 297 -2.03 -36.83 34.57
C ARG A 297 -1.11 -36.42 35.75
N LYS A 298 -1.05 -35.09 35.98
CA LYS A 298 -0.97 -34.27 37.23
C LYS A 298 -0.63 -34.87 38.63
N LYS A 299 0.18 -34.08 39.37
CA LYS A 299 0.13 -33.72 40.83
C LYS A 299 0.59 -34.77 41.88
N PRO A 300 0.88 -34.39 43.16
CA PRO A 300 1.05 -33.04 43.79
C PRO A 300 2.28 -32.86 44.75
N GLY A 301 2.55 -31.61 45.21
CA GLY A 301 2.85 -31.34 46.64
C GLY A 301 4.25 -30.83 47.08
N GLY A 302 4.28 -29.80 47.94
CA GLY A 302 5.42 -29.39 48.81
C GLY A 302 6.54 -28.51 48.19
N GLY A 303 7.17 -27.54 48.87
CA GLY A 303 6.65 -26.63 49.91
C GLY A 303 7.52 -26.37 51.16
N LYS A 304 8.39 -25.33 51.17
CA LYS A 304 8.69 -24.45 52.34
C LYS A 304 9.71 -23.29 52.10
N LYS A 305 9.27 -22.08 52.47
CA LYS A 305 9.93 -20.96 53.21
C LYS A 305 11.38 -20.45 52.93
N SER A 306 11.49 -19.13 53.15
CA SER A 306 12.68 -18.28 53.46
C SER A 306 13.46 -17.67 52.28
N GLY A 307 13.90 -16.38 52.34
CA GLY A 307 13.58 -15.37 53.36
C GLY A 307 14.06 -13.92 53.08
N LYS A 308 13.13 -12.96 53.20
CA LYS A 308 13.20 -11.62 53.84
C LYS A 308 14.46 -10.72 53.67
N LYS A 309 14.23 -9.47 53.22
CA LYS A 309 15.14 -8.27 53.24
C LYS A 309 16.32 -8.32 52.24
N GLY A 310 16.94 -7.20 51.82
CA GLY A 310 16.87 -5.81 52.29
C GLY A 310 16.46 -4.74 51.28
N ARG A 311 16.80 -3.48 51.57
CA ARG A 311 16.29 -2.22 50.97
C ARG A 311 17.38 -1.15 51.01
N ARG A 312 17.35 -0.17 50.09
CA ARG A 312 18.31 0.94 49.86
C ARG A 312 19.57 0.54 49.07
N LYS A 313 20.24 1.48 48.39
CA LYS A 313 19.88 2.91 48.19
C LYS A 313 19.06 3.07 46.90
#